data_AF-A0A5K1BK11-F1
#
_entry.id   AF-A0A5K1BK11-F1
#
_cell.length_a   1.000
_cell.length_b   1.000
_cell.length_c   1.000
_cell.angle_alpha   90.00
_cell.angle_beta   90.00
_cell.angle_gamma   90.00
#
_symmetry.space_group_name_H-M   'P 1'
#
loop_
_entity.id
_entity.type
_entity.pdbx_description
1 polymer ?
#
loop_
_entity_poly.entity_id
_entity_poly.type
_entity_poly.pdbx_seq_one_letter_code
_entity_poly.pdbx_strand_id
1 'polypeptide(L)'
;MGHLLPIRPDEEEDDAESWSLKKQALIQDAARNLFNGGLEQRIQAARDIRKLARSSVRTRSSFAAAGVIPPLISMLNSSEIDAKEASLLALLNLAVRNER
;
A
#
# COMPACT_ATOMS: atom_id res chain seq x y z
N MET A 1 17.80 17.68 43.06
CA MET A 1 18.63 17.08 42.00
C MET A 1 17.76 16.17 41.15
N GLY A 2 17.25 16.68 40.05
CA GLY A 2 16.58 15.87 39.02
C GLY A 2 17.25 16.23 37.70
N HIS A 3 18.23 15.43 37.28
CA HIS A 3 18.86 15.60 35.99
C HIS A 3 17.87 15.07 34.95
N LEU A 4 17.17 15.97 34.26
CA LEU A 4 16.38 15.62 33.08
C LEU A 4 17.39 15.28 31.98
N LEU A 5 17.51 14.01 31.64
CA LEU A 5 18.29 13.60 30.47
C LEU A 5 17.58 14.13 29.21
N PRO A 6 18.30 14.75 28.26
CA PRO A 6 17.72 15.12 26.99
C PRO A 6 17.32 13.84 26.26
N ILE A 7 16.06 13.76 25.84
CA ILE A 7 15.59 12.74 24.91
C ILE A 7 16.44 12.91 23.64
N ARG A 8 17.21 11.88 23.28
CA ARG A 8 18.06 11.89 22.09
C ARG A 8 17.16 11.88 20.85
N PRO A 9 17.27 12.87 19.94
CA PRO A 9 16.49 12.90 18.70
C PRO A 9 16.81 11.75 17.73
N ASP A 10 17.93 11.05 17.95
CA ASP A 10 18.43 10.02 17.02
C ASP A 10 17.63 8.70 17.04
N GLU A 11 16.92 8.37 18.12
CA GLU A 11 16.20 7.08 18.24
C GLU A 11 14.83 7.08 17.51
N GLU A 12 14.14 8.23 17.44
CA GLU A 12 12.83 8.32 16.76
C GLU A 12 12.94 8.44 15.23
N GLU A 13 14.03 9.02 14.70
CA GLU A 13 14.25 9.15 13.25
C GLU A 13 14.60 7.80 12.59
N ASP A 14 15.38 6.96 13.26
CA ASP A 14 15.81 5.64 12.76
C ASP A 14 14.61 4.68 12.62
N ASP A 15 13.66 4.75 13.57
CA ASP A 15 12.41 3.98 13.52
C ASP A 15 11.48 4.43 12.38
N ALA A 16 11.40 5.74 12.12
CA ALA A 16 10.60 6.29 11.03
C ALA A 16 11.18 5.96 9.65
N GLU A 17 12.50 5.99 9.51
CA GLU A 17 13.22 5.63 8.28
C GLU A 17 13.12 4.13 8.00
N SER A 18 13.35 3.29 9.02
CA SER A 18 13.16 1.84 8.96
C SER A 18 11.72 1.45 8.55
N TRP A 19 10.73 2.14 9.10
CA TRP A 19 9.33 1.95 8.72
C TRP A 19 9.04 2.40 7.28
N SER A 20 9.62 3.50 6.83
CA SER A 20 9.50 3.98 5.45
C SER A 20 10.05 2.97 4.43
N LEU A 21 11.22 2.39 4.70
CA LEU A 21 11.82 1.33 3.87
C LEU A 21 10.96 0.07 3.83
N LYS A 22 10.49 -0.40 4.99
CA LYS A 22 9.56 -1.54 5.10
C LYS A 22 8.29 -1.29 4.28
N LYS A 23 7.75 -0.09 4.36
CA LYS A 23 6.55 0.29 3.60
C LYS A 23 6.79 0.28 2.10
N GLN A 24 7.96 0.73 1.65
CA GLN A 24 8.34 0.68 0.24
C GLN A 24 8.45 -0.77 -0.26
N ALA A 25 9.03 -1.67 0.54
CA ALA A 25 9.10 -3.09 0.22
C ALA A 25 7.69 -3.71 0.09
N LEU A 26 6.79 -3.41 1.03
CA LEU A 26 5.40 -3.88 0.97
C LEU A 26 4.66 -3.42 -0.30
N ILE A 27 4.92 -2.19 -0.75
CA ILE A 27 4.34 -1.66 -2.00
C ILE A 27 4.84 -2.48 -3.20
N GLN A 28 6.15 -2.75 -3.25
CA GLN A 28 6.75 -3.52 -4.35
C GLN A 28 6.27 -4.97 -4.37
N ASP A 29 6.17 -5.62 -3.21
CA ASP A 29 5.69 -6.99 -3.10
C ASP A 29 4.22 -7.11 -3.51
N ALA A 30 3.37 -6.20 -3.04
CA ALA A 30 1.96 -6.18 -3.43
C ALA A 30 1.82 -5.94 -4.94
N ALA A 31 2.58 -5.01 -5.52
CA ALA A 31 2.58 -4.80 -6.97
C ALA A 31 3.03 -6.06 -7.72
N ARG A 32 4.15 -6.66 -7.33
CA ARG A 32 4.69 -7.88 -7.96
C ARG A 32 3.69 -9.03 -7.93
N ASN A 33 3.05 -9.26 -6.79
CA ASN A 33 2.04 -10.32 -6.63
C ASN A 33 0.78 -10.03 -7.45
N LEU A 34 0.42 -8.76 -7.63
CA LEU A 34 -0.69 -8.36 -8.49
C LEU A 34 -0.41 -8.60 -9.98
N PHE A 35 0.83 -8.39 -10.43
CA PHE A 35 1.23 -8.59 -11.83
C PHE A 35 1.46 -10.07 -12.18
N ASN A 36 2.22 -10.76 -11.33
CA ASN A 36 2.80 -12.06 -11.66
C ASN A 36 2.20 -13.22 -10.85
N GLY A 37 1.32 -12.92 -9.88
CA GLY A 37 0.69 -13.92 -9.04
C GLY A 37 -0.45 -14.67 -9.74
N GLY A 38 -0.75 -15.86 -9.22
CA GLY A 38 -2.02 -16.53 -9.50
C GLY A 38 -3.20 -15.77 -8.90
N LEU A 39 -4.42 -16.27 -9.16
CA LEU A 39 -5.65 -15.58 -8.78
C LEU A 39 -5.71 -15.25 -7.28
N GLU A 40 -5.40 -16.21 -6.41
CA GLU A 40 -5.38 -15.99 -4.96
C GLU A 40 -4.34 -14.96 -4.53
N GLN A 41 -3.13 -15.01 -5.09
CA GLN A 41 -2.09 -14.01 -4.80
C GLN A 41 -2.50 -12.61 -5.26
N ARG A 42 -3.19 -12.50 -6.42
CA ARG A 42 -3.69 -11.22 -6.92
C ARG A 42 -4.82 -10.66 -6.06
N ILE A 43 -5.71 -11.52 -5.57
CA ILE A 43 -6.76 -11.15 -4.59
C ILE A 43 -6.12 -10.61 -3.31
N GLN A 44 -5.14 -11.34 -2.77
CA GLN A 44 -4.46 -10.91 -1.55
C GLN A 44 -3.69 -9.60 -1.77
N ALA A 45 -2.98 -9.46 -2.89
CA ALA A 45 -2.30 -8.23 -3.26
C ALA A 45 -3.26 -7.03 -3.34
N ALA A 46 -4.45 -7.20 -3.92
CA ALA A 46 -5.46 -6.14 -3.96
C ALA A 46 -5.95 -5.76 -2.54
N ARG A 47 -6.13 -6.74 -1.64
CA ARG A 47 -6.46 -6.49 -0.22
C ARG A 47 -5.35 -5.71 0.51
N ASP A 48 -4.09 -6.01 0.22
CA ASP A 48 -2.93 -5.33 0.80
C ASP A 48 -2.81 -3.89 0.28
N ILE A 49 -2.96 -3.68 -1.04
CA ILE A 49 -3.02 -2.34 -1.65
C ILE A 49 -4.13 -1.51 -1.00
N ARG A 50 -5.34 -2.08 -0.86
CA ARG A 50 -6.47 -1.42 -0.20
C ARG A 50 -6.10 -0.95 1.21
N LYS A 51 -5.46 -1.81 2.01
CA LYS A 51 -5.05 -1.50 3.39
C LYS A 51 -4.01 -0.38 3.41
N LEU A 52 -2.98 -0.49 2.59
CA LEU A 52 -1.83 0.43 2.57
C LEU A 52 -2.21 1.81 2.00
N ALA A 53 -3.08 1.87 0.99
CA ALA A 53 -3.54 3.12 0.36
C ALA A 53 -4.23 4.10 1.33
N ARG A 54 -4.79 3.60 2.44
CA ARG A 54 -5.40 4.44 3.50
C ARG A 54 -4.39 5.28 4.27
N SER A 55 -3.12 4.89 4.25
CA SER A 55 -2.11 5.46 5.15
C SER A 55 -1.67 6.88 4.79
N SER A 56 -1.48 7.19 3.51
CA SER A 56 -1.09 8.53 3.08
C SER A 56 -1.23 8.73 1.57
N VAL A 57 -1.27 10.00 1.18
CA VAL A 57 -1.16 10.47 -0.22
C VAL A 57 0.04 9.83 -0.92
N ARG A 58 1.20 9.84 -0.26
CA ARG A 58 2.46 9.30 -0.81
C ARG A 58 2.33 7.81 -1.14
N THR A 59 1.71 7.01 -0.28
CA THR A 59 1.51 5.58 -0.55
C THR A 59 0.64 5.36 -1.79
N ARG A 60 -0.45 6.14 -1.94
CA ARG A 60 -1.32 6.06 -3.12
C ARG A 60 -0.56 6.42 -4.39
N SER A 61 0.23 7.50 -4.36
CA SER A 61 1.10 7.89 -5.47
C SER A 61 2.14 6.83 -5.80
N SER A 62 2.77 6.20 -4.81
CA SER A 62 3.73 5.10 -5.03
C SER A 62 3.07 3.89 -5.69
N PHE A 63 1.85 3.51 -5.31
CA PHE A 63 1.12 2.43 -6.00
C PHE A 63 0.76 2.79 -7.43
N ALA A 64 0.28 4.02 -7.67
CA ALA A 64 -0.02 4.49 -9.01
C ALA A 64 1.24 4.47 -9.91
N ALA A 65 2.38 4.92 -9.37
CA ALA A 65 3.67 4.85 -10.06
C ALA A 65 4.17 3.42 -10.29
N ALA A 66 3.84 2.48 -9.39
CA ALA A 66 4.09 1.05 -9.58
C ALA A 66 3.14 0.40 -10.60
N GLY A 67 2.22 1.15 -11.20
CA GLY A 67 1.39 0.69 -12.32
C GLY A 67 0.28 -0.29 -11.92
N VAL A 68 -0.14 -0.31 -10.65
CA VAL A 68 -1.13 -1.31 -10.18
C VAL A 68 -2.55 -1.08 -10.70
N ILE A 69 -2.85 0.09 -11.27
CA ILE A 69 -4.22 0.46 -11.69
C ILE A 69 -4.75 -0.42 -12.83
N PRO A 70 -4.06 -0.61 -13.97
CA PRO A 70 -4.58 -1.47 -15.04
C PRO A 70 -4.83 -2.94 -14.63
N PRO A 71 -3.93 -3.61 -13.87
CA PRO A 71 -4.20 -4.96 -13.36
C PRO A 71 -5.43 -5.03 -12.44
N LEU A 72 -5.65 -4.02 -11.59
CA LEU A 72 -6.85 -3.94 -10.77
C LEU A 72 -8.10 -3.81 -11.66
N ILE A 73 -8.09 -2.92 -12.65
CA ILE A 73 -9.22 -2.78 -13.59
C ILE A 73 -9.51 -4.12 -14.29
N SER A 74 -8.47 -4.84 -14.71
CA SER A 74 -8.62 -6.17 -15.33
C SER A 74 -9.32 -7.18 -14.39
N MET A 75 -9.02 -7.15 -13.09
CA MET A 75 -9.66 -8.04 -12.10
C MET A 75 -11.16 -7.80 -11.93
N LEU A 76 -11.69 -6.62 -12.29
CA LEU A 76 -13.13 -6.36 -12.26
C LEU A 76 -13.90 -7.25 -13.27
N ASN A 77 -13.21 -7.80 -14.26
CA ASN A 77 -13.78 -8.72 -15.25
C ASN A 77 -13.62 -10.21 -14.87
N SER A 78 -13.09 -10.52 -13.68
CA SER A 78 -12.92 -11.91 -13.22
C SER A 78 -14.27 -12.66 -13.12
N SER A 79 -14.27 -13.99 -13.18
CA SER A 79 -15.43 -14.79 -12.78
C SER A 79 -15.65 -14.76 -11.27
N GLU A 80 -14.57 -14.61 -10.50
CA GLU A 80 -14.59 -14.66 -9.04
C GLU A 80 -15.05 -13.33 -8.42
N ILE A 81 -16.09 -13.41 -7.60
CA ILE A 81 -16.64 -12.25 -6.88
C ILE A 81 -15.58 -11.63 -5.96
N ASP A 82 -14.80 -12.46 -5.27
CA ASP A 82 -13.72 -12.02 -4.39
C ASP A 82 -12.67 -11.16 -5.10
N ALA A 83 -12.33 -11.49 -6.35
CA ALA A 83 -11.41 -10.70 -7.15
C ALA A 83 -12.00 -9.34 -7.54
N LYS A 84 -13.29 -9.29 -7.88
CA LYS A 84 -13.98 -8.03 -8.18
C LYS A 84 -14.05 -7.13 -6.96
N GLU A 85 -14.48 -7.67 -5.81
CA GLU A 85 -14.62 -6.91 -4.58
C GLU A 85 -13.27 -6.37 -4.11
N ALA A 86 -12.25 -7.23 -4.03
CA ALA A 86 -10.92 -6.83 -3.59
C ALA A 86 -10.35 -5.71 -4.49
N SER A 87 -10.52 -5.84 -5.81
CA SER A 87 -10.07 -4.84 -6.77
C SER A 87 -10.83 -3.52 -6.65
N LEU A 88 -12.17 -3.57 -6.59
CA LEU A 88 -13.01 -2.38 -6.49
C LEU A 88 -12.67 -1.56 -5.25
N LEU A 89 -12.51 -2.23 -4.11
CA LEU A 89 -12.17 -1.57 -2.85
C LEU A 89 -10.74 -1.00 -2.85
N ALA A 90 -9.80 -1.67 -3.53
CA ALA A 90 -8.45 -1.14 -3.71
C ALA A 90 -8.47 0.14 -4.55
N LEU A 91 -9.18 0.11 -5.69
CA LEU A 91 -9.34 1.27 -6.57
C LEU A 91 -10.02 2.45 -5.86
N LEU A 92 -11.06 2.18 -5.07
CA LEU A 92 -11.73 3.19 -4.25
C LEU A 92 -10.73 3.92 -3.33
N ASN A 93 -9.90 3.17 -2.60
CA ASN A 93 -8.93 3.76 -1.68
C ASN A 93 -7.77 4.46 -2.41
N LEU A 94 -7.43 4.06 -3.63
CA LEU A 94 -6.45 4.77 -4.47
C LEU A 94 -7.02 6.09 -5.02
N ALA A 95 -8.32 6.15 -5.30
CA ALA A 95 -9.01 7.30 -5.90
C ALA A 95 -9.46 8.38 -4.90
N VAL A 96 -9.44 8.10 -3.59
CA VAL A 96 -9.77 9.10 -2.56
C VAL A 96 -8.92 10.36 -2.77
N ARG A 97 -9.60 11.50 -3.00
CA ARG A 97 -8.98 12.79 -3.33
C ARG A 97 -7.87 13.15 -2.35
N ASN A 98 -6.74 13.59 -2.90
CA ASN A 98 -5.75 14.38 -2.18
C ASN A 98 -6.24 15.84 -2.20
N GLU A 99 -7.26 16.17 -1.40
CA GLU A 99 -7.66 17.57 -1.26
C GLU A 99 -6.54 18.31 -0.53
N ARG A 100 -5.99 19.33 -1.22
CA ARG A 100 -5.07 20.31 -0.68
C ARG A 100 -5.85 21.42 -0.01
#